data_AF-A0A930T179-F1
#
_entry.id   AF-A0A930T179-F1
#
_cell.length_a   1.000
_cell.length_b   1.000
_cell.length_c   1.000
_cell.angle_alpha   90.00
_cell.angle_beta   90.00
_cell.angle_gamma   90.00
#
_symmetry.space_group_name_H-M   'P 1'
#
loop_
_entity.id
_entity.type
_entity.pdbx_description
1 polymer ?
#
loop_
_entity_poly.entity_id
_entity_poly.type
_entity_poly.pdbx_seq_one_letter_code
_entity_poly.pdbx_strand_id
1 'polypeptide(L)' 'MNFKQENKQLVNKLVTYSLELNGQLIIVENVPARVNEETGEKFFAPDIVERLQDMILGDEKPLNFILKCE' A
#
# COMPACT_ATOMS: atom_id res chain seq x y z
N MET A 1 -9.19 22.09 -16.26
CA MET A 1 -8.41 21.86 -15.02
C MET A 1 -7.16 21.11 -15.42
N ASN A 2 -6.03 21.83 -15.57
CA ASN A 2 -4.78 21.21 -15.98
C ASN A 2 -4.06 20.73 -14.71
N PHE A 3 -4.21 19.45 -14.40
CA PHE A 3 -3.30 18.78 -13.48
C PHE A 3 -1.94 18.71 -14.18
N LYS A 4 -1.11 19.74 -13.99
CA LYS A 4 0.32 19.64 -14.31
C LYS A 4 0.85 18.45 -13.53
N GLN A 5 1.13 17.36 -14.22
CA GLN A 5 2.01 16.32 -13.71
C GLN A 5 3.39 16.95 -13.63
N GLU A 6 3.63 17.62 -12.51
CA GLU A 6 4.97 18.00 -12.07
C GLU A 6 5.77 16.69 -12.07
N ASN A 7 6.80 16.60 -12.91
CA ASN A 7 7.73 15.48 -12.95
C ASN A 7 8.55 15.49 -11.65
N LYS A 8 7.89 15.28 -10.51
CA LYS A 8 8.51 15.03 -9.23
C LYS A 8 9.12 13.64 -9.33
N GLN A 9 10.35 13.47 -8.88
CA GLN A 9 11.07 12.19 -8.91
C GLN A 9 10.29 11.15 -8.10
N LEU A 10 9.39 10.46 -8.78
CA LEU A 10 8.72 9.28 -8.25
C LEU A 10 9.73 8.14 -8.34
N VAL A 11 10.24 7.73 -7.18
CA VAL A 11 11.15 6.60 -7.08
C VAL A 11 10.35 5.34 -6.78
N ASN A 12 10.65 4.25 -7.50
CA ASN A 12 10.08 2.96 -7.18
C ASN A 12 10.73 2.44 -5.90
N LYS A 13 9.93 2.24 -4.85
CA LYS A 13 10.40 1.70 -3.56
C LYS A 13 9.42 0.64 -3.06
N LEU A 14 9.96 -0.32 -2.31
CA LEU A 14 9.18 -1.25 -1.53
C LEU A 14 8.82 -0.56 -0.22
N VAL A 15 7.52 -0.43 0.04
CA VAL A 15 7.01 0.24 1.25
C VAL A 15 6.14 -0.72 2.06
N THR A 16 6.00 -0.41 3.33
CA THR A 16 5.02 -1.04 4.21
C THR A 16 3.66 -0.35 4.03
N TYR A 17 2.65 -1.13 3.69
CA TYR A 17 1.26 -0.72 3.58
C TYR A 17 0.52 -1.14 4.85
N SER A 18 -0.03 -0.17 5.58
CA SER A 18 -0.79 -0.42 6.80
C SER A 18 -2.23 -0.01 6.57
N LEU A 19 -3.15 -0.93 6.79
CA LEU A 19 -4.60 -0.72 6.69
C LEU A 19 -5.25 -1.18 7.98
N GLU A 20 -6.18 -0.41 8.51
CA GLU A 20 -7.05 -0.87 9.59
C GLU A 20 -8.39 -1.29 8.99
N LEU A 21 -8.80 -2.53 9.23
CA LEU A 21 -10.05 -3.08 8.69
C LEU A 21 -10.78 -3.84 9.79
N ASN A 22 -12.02 -3.45 10.11
CA ASN A 22 -12.83 -4.04 11.19
C ASN A 22 -12.12 -4.08 12.56
N GLY A 23 -11.27 -3.10 12.87
CA GLY A 23 -10.49 -3.06 14.11
C GLY A 23 -9.27 -4.00 14.11
N GLN A 24 -8.96 -4.65 12.99
CA GLN A 24 -7.74 -5.42 12.78
C GLN A 24 -6.73 -4.58 11.99
N LEU A 25 -5.53 -4.42 12.54
CA LEU A 25 -4.42 -3.76 11.84
C LEU A 25 -3.74 -4.77 10.90
N ILE A 26 -3.81 -4.45 9.61
CA ILE A 26 -3.28 -5.22 8.50
C ILE A 26 -2.01 -4.53 8.00
N ILE A 27 -0.84 -5.13 8.24
CA ILE A 27 0.46 -4.63 7.80
C ILE A 27 0.98 -5.55 6.70
N VAL A 28 1.13 -5.01 5.49
CA VAL A 28 1.70 -5.69 4.34
C VAL A 28 3.04 -5.06 4.00
N GLU A 29 4.10 -5.85 4.09
CA GLU A 29 5.46 -5.41 3.78
C GLU A 29 5.80 -5.67 2.30
N ASN A 30 6.85 -4.99 1.81
CA ASN A 30 7.36 -5.17 0.45
C ASN A 30 6.34 -4.85 -0.66
N VAL A 31 5.44 -3.89 -0.42
CA VAL A 31 4.48 -3.45 -1.44
C VAL A 31 5.19 -2.49 -2.40
N PRO A 32 5.22 -2.78 -3.71
CA PRO A 32 5.81 -1.88 -4.69
C PRO A 32 4.96 -0.61 -4.81
N ALA A 33 5.56 0.53 -4.48
CA ALA A 33 4.95 1.84 -4.60
C ALA A 33 5.90 2.85 -5.25
N ARG A 34 5.31 3.86 -5.89
CA ARG A 34 6.04 5.04 -6.33
C ARG A 34 6.00 6.06 -5.20
N VAL A 35 7.15 6.41 -4.65
CA VAL A 35 7.26 7.36 -3.56
C VAL A 35 7.79 8.67 -4.10
N ASN A 36 7.14 9.76 -3.74
CA ASN A 36 7.66 11.10 -3.94
C ASN A 36 8.59 11.43 -2.77
N GLU A 37 9.88 11.61 -3.02
CA GLU A 37 10.86 11.89 -1.95
C GLU A 37 10.71 13.28 -1.34
N GLU A 38 10.13 14.24 -2.06
CA GLU A 38 9.93 15.60 -1.55
C GLU A 38 8.73 15.71 -0.61
N THR A 39 7.62 15.05 -0.95
CA THR A 39 6.37 15.14 -0.19
C THR A 39 6.14 13.96 0.74
N GLY A 40 6.83 12.84 0.50
CA GLY A 40 6.58 11.57 1.18
C GLY A 40 5.32 10.85 0.70
N GLU A 41 4.66 11.35 -0.35
CA GLU A 41 3.46 10.72 -0.90
C GLU A 41 3.78 9.37 -1.54
N LYS A 42 2.92 8.37 -1.30
CA LYS A 42 3.04 7.02 -1.82
C LYS A 42 1.92 6.77 -2.82
N PHE A 43 2.29 6.43 -4.05
CA PHE A 43 1.37 6.10 -5.12
C PHE A 43 1.42 4.60 -5.37
N PHE A 44 0.28 3.94 -5.22
CA PHE A 44 0.09 2.53 -5.48
C PHE A 44 -0.60 2.34 -6.83
N ALA A 45 -0.21 1.33 -7.58
CA ALA A 45 -0.92 0.97 -8.80
C ALA A 45 -2.30 0.39 -8.43
N PRO A 46 -3.37 0.67 -9.19
CA PRO A 46 -4.71 0.18 -8.91
C PRO A 46 -4.75 -1.36 -8.82
N ASP A 47 -4.05 -2.06 -9.72
CA ASP A 47 -3.90 -3.52 -9.72
C ASP A 47 -3.34 -4.07 -8.39
N ILE A 48 -2.36 -3.38 -7.80
CA ILE A 48 -1.77 -3.75 -6.50
C ILE A 48 -2.78 -3.55 -5.38
N VAL A 49 -3.52 -2.43 -5.41
CA VAL A 49 -4.54 -2.13 -4.40
C VAL A 49 -5.70 -3.11 -4.47
N GLU A 50 -6.19 -3.43 -5.68
CA GLU A 50 -7.25 -4.42 -5.89
C GLU A 50 -6.82 -5.79 -5.38
N ARG A 51 -5.61 -6.23 -5.71
CA ARG A 51 -5.09 -7.52 -5.24
C ARG A 51 -4.87 -7.56 -3.74
N LEU A 52 -4.42 -6.45 -3.12
CA LEU A 52 -4.34 -6.33 -1.66
C LEU A 52 -5.73 -6.43 -1.03
N GLN A 53 -6.71 -5.72 -1.57
CA GLN A 53 -8.09 -5.76 -1.07
C GLN A 53 -8.72 -7.14 -1.25
N ASP A 54 -8.50 -7.80 -2.38
CA ASP A 54 -8.97 -9.17 -2.63
C ASP A 54 -8.33 -10.16 -1.65
N MET A 55 -7.03 -10.04 -1.37
CA MET A 55 -6.38 -10.86 -0.33
C MET A 55 -6.88 -10.58 1.10
N ILE A 56 -7.35 -9.36 1.36
CA ILE A 56 -7.81 -8.94 2.70
C ILE A 56 -9.30 -9.26 2.91
N LEU A 57 -10.12 -9.12 1.86
CA LEU A 57 -11.58 -9.29 1.90
C LEU A 57 -12.01 -10.69 1.44
N GLY A 58 -11.27 -11.28 0.51
CA GLY A 58 -11.38 -12.69 0.14
C GLY A 58 -10.80 -13.55 1.26
N ASP A 59 -11.44 -14.67 1.54
CA ASP A 59 -11.09 -15.63 2.61
C ASP A 59 -9.70 -16.30 2.41
N GLU A 60 -8.86 -15.80 1.50
CA GLU A 60 -7.51 -16.29 1.30
C GLU A 60 -6.61 -15.87 2.47
N LYS A 61 -6.39 -16.80 3.40
CA LYS A 61 -5.48 -16.59 4.53
C LYS A 61 -4.10 -16.16 4.01
N PRO A 62 -3.61 -14.96 4.37
CA PRO A 62 -2.30 -14.52 3.94
C PRO A 62 -1.23 -15.39 4.60
N LEU A 63 -0.22 -15.78 3.80
CA LEU A 63 0.83 -16.73 4.16
C LEU A 63 1.67 -16.32 5.39
N ASN A 64 1.62 -15.06 5.83
CA ASN A 64 2.32 -14.62 7.03
C ASN A 64 1.76 -13.27 7.53
N PHE A 65 0.79 -13.31 8.44
CA PHE A 65 0.30 -12.12 9.15
C PHE A 65 0.73 -12.18 10.62
N ILE A 66 1.60 -11.27 11.05
CA ILE A 66 1.89 -11.07 12.47
C ILE A 66 0.86 -10.06 12.99
N LEU A 67 -0.20 -10.56 13.60
CA LEU A 67 -1.11 -9.75 14.40
C LEU A 67 -0.37 -9.35 15.68
N LYS A 68 0.03 -8.08 15.77
CA LYS A 68 0.43 -7.49 17.06
C LYS A 68 -0.80 -6.78 17.63
N CYS A 69 -1.50 -7.46 18.54
CA CYS A 69 -2.45 -6.82 19.44
C CYS A 69 -1.65 -6.27 20.64
N GLU A 70 -1.88 -5.01 21.01
CA GLU A 70 -1.68 -4.49 22.37
C GLU A 70 -3.04 -4.26 23.01
#